data_AF-A0A0F7M383-F1
#
_entry.id   AF-A0A0F7M383-F1
#
_cell.length_a   1.000
_cell.length_b   1.000
_cell.length_c   1.000
_cell.angle_alpha   90.00
_cell.angle_beta   90.00
_cell.angle_gamma   90.00
#
_symmetry.space_group_name_H-M   'P 1'
#
loop_
_entity.id
_entity.type
_entity.pdbx_description
1 polymer ?
#
loop_
_entity_poly.entity_id
_entity_poly.type
_entity_poly.pdbx_seq_one_letter_code
_entity_poly.pdbx_strand_id
1 'polypeptide(L)'
;MKSSMASTSDGQLFARSELGIISFANYLDNVSHAQASQELSLARKNYQRDNDSYNTLRLAAALMQTSTNTANLQQAENILHSYVRKAKRKTGLSALTSSYNRYEPVAQFLLNHLEQRKKIVAENLSLKQKIEQLMLIENKLSQPQATTFR
;
A
#
# COMPACT_ATOMS: atom_id res chain seq x y z
N MET A 1 -21.84 21.76 4.48
CA MET A 1 -20.71 21.39 3.60
C MET A 1 -21.13 20.14 2.83
N LYS A 2 -21.13 20.14 1.48
CA LYS A 2 -21.32 18.89 0.72
C LYS A 2 -20.11 18.00 1.02
N SER A 3 -20.32 16.84 1.64
CA SER A 3 -19.28 15.82 1.76
C SER A 3 -18.96 15.33 0.35
N SER A 4 -17.77 15.67 -0.15
CA SER A 4 -17.31 15.14 -1.43
C SER A 4 -16.95 13.67 -1.23
N MET A 5 -17.50 12.79 -2.06
CA MET A 5 -17.28 11.34 -2.01
C MET A 5 -16.36 10.92 -3.16
N ALA A 6 -15.56 9.90 -2.93
CA ALA A 6 -14.71 9.25 -3.93
C ALA A 6 -15.16 7.79 -4.08
N SER A 7 -15.52 7.40 -5.30
CA SER A 7 -15.91 6.03 -5.62
C SER A 7 -14.70 5.13 -5.82
N THR A 8 -14.86 3.86 -5.47
CA THR A 8 -14.05 2.73 -5.93
C THR A 8 -14.49 2.26 -7.32
N SER A 9 -13.78 1.28 -7.86
CA SER A 9 -14.09 0.62 -9.12
C SER A 9 -15.38 -0.20 -9.10
N ASP A 10 -15.80 -0.70 -7.93
CA ASP A 10 -17.04 -1.44 -7.71
C ASP A 10 -18.21 -0.56 -7.21
N GLY A 11 -17.99 0.76 -7.11
CA GLY A 11 -19.03 1.73 -6.76
C GLY A 11 -19.18 2.04 -5.27
N GLN A 12 -18.41 1.42 -4.38
CA GLN A 12 -18.33 1.81 -2.97
C GLN A 12 -17.82 3.25 -2.82
N LEU A 13 -18.49 4.03 -1.97
CA LEU A 13 -18.20 5.44 -1.79
C LEU A 13 -17.47 5.68 -0.46
N PHE A 14 -16.34 6.39 -0.54
CA PHE A 14 -15.59 6.84 0.62
C PHE A 14 -15.57 8.36 0.68
N ALA A 15 -15.76 8.94 1.87
CA ALA A 15 -15.66 10.38 2.02
C ALA A 15 -14.24 10.88 1.68
N ARG A 16 -14.13 12.08 1.10
CA ARG A 16 -12.85 12.79 0.95
C ARG A 16 -12.43 13.42 2.28
N SER A 17 -12.09 12.56 3.24
CA SER A 17 -11.71 12.91 4.62
C SER A 17 -10.66 11.93 5.15
N GLU A 18 -10.07 12.24 6.30
CA GLU A 18 -9.09 11.38 6.98
C GLU A 18 -9.65 9.97 7.24
N LEU A 19 -10.84 9.91 7.86
CA LEU A 19 -11.54 8.65 8.11
C LEU A 19 -11.90 7.92 6.82
N GLY A 20 -12.17 8.65 5.73
CA GLY A 20 -12.43 8.04 4.43
C GLY A 20 -11.19 7.38 3.81
N ILE A 21 -10.00 7.91 4.04
CA ILE A 21 -8.73 7.26 3.62
C ILE A 21 -8.49 6.01 4.45
N ILE A 22 -8.68 6.08 5.77
CA ILE A 22 -8.53 4.91 6.66
C ILE A 22 -9.53 3.82 6.28
N SER A 23 -10.79 4.20 6.06
CA SER A 23 -11.85 3.26 5.64
C SER A 23 -11.54 2.63 4.29
N PHE A 24 -10.99 3.40 3.34
CA PHE A 24 -10.53 2.87 2.06
C PHE A 24 -9.35 1.91 2.23
N ALA A 25 -8.38 2.22 3.09
CA ALA A 25 -7.24 1.33 3.36
C ALA A 25 -7.71 0.00 3.97
N ASN A 26 -8.65 0.03 4.92
CA ASN A 26 -9.25 -1.17 5.51
C ASN A 26 -10.08 -1.96 4.49
N TYR A 27 -10.80 -1.26 3.60
CA TYR A 27 -11.52 -1.92 2.52
C TYR A 27 -10.56 -2.72 1.62
N LEU A 28 -9.41 -2.15 1.26
CA LEU A 28 -8.42 -2.83 0.44
C LEU A 28 -7.86 -4.12 1.08
N ASP A 29 -7.83 -4.22 2.41
CA ASP A 29 -7.42 -5.46 3.11
C ASP A 29 -8.43 -6.60 2.97
N ASN A 30 -9.69 -6.27 2.68
CA ASN A 30 -10.80 -7.23 2.69
C ASN A 30 -11.29 -7.63 1.30
N VAL A 31 -10.70 -7.08 0.24
CA VAL A 31 -11.06 -7.40 -1.14
C VAL A 31 -10.08 -8.36 -1.79
N SER A 32 -10.51 -8.98 -2.89
CA SER A 32 -9.66 -9.84 -3.69
C SER A 32 -8.46 -9.07 -4.28
N HIS A 33 -7.39 -9.80 -4.59
CA HIS A 33 -6.21 -9.20 -5.23
C HIS A 33 -6.52 -8.52 -6.58
N ALA A 34 -7.49 -9.06 -7.32
CA ALA A 34 -7.96 -8.47 -8.57
C ALA A 34 -8.65 -7.11 -8.34
N GLN A 35 -9.55 -7.03 -7.37
CA GLN A 35 -10.21 -5.77 -6.98
C GLN A 35 -9.19 -4.76 -6.45
N ALA A 36 -8.28 -5.20 -5.57
CA ALA A 36 -7.17 -4.40 -5.08
C ALA A 36 -6.34 -3.79 -6.25
N SER A 37 -6.05 -4.57 -7.28
CA SER A 37 -5.30 -4.11 -8.46
C SER A 37 -6.09 -3.09 -9.31
N GLN A 38 -7.41 -3.25 -9.41
CA GLN A 38 -8.28 -2.27 -10.05
C GLN A 38 -8.31 -0.95 -9.26
N GLU A 39 -8.38 -1.02 -7.93
CA GLU A 39 -8.32 0.16 -7.06
C GLU A 39 -6.99 0.89 -7.17
N LEU A 40 -5.86 0.18 -7.26
CA LEU A 40 -4.57 0.81 -7.50
C LEU A 40 -4.56 1.57 -8.83
N SER A 41 -5.10 0.96 -9.89
CA SER A 41 -5.18 1.57 -11.21
C SER A 41 -6.04 2.84 -11.20
N LEU A 42 -7.19 2.77 -10.52
CA LEU A 42 -8.07 3.92 -10.33
C LEU A 42 -7.40 5.03 -9.49
N ALA A 43 -6.71 4.68 -8.41
CA ALA A 43 -6.00 5.63 -7.57
C ALA A 43 -4.88 6.34 -8.34
N ARG A 44 -4.13 5.63 -9.19
CA ARG A 44 -3.13 6.22 -10.09
C ARG A 44 -3.74 7.22 -11.06
N LYS A 45 -4.85 6.85 -11.71
CA LYS A 45 -5.60 7.73 -12.63
C LYS A 45 -6.07 9.00 -11.93
N ASN A 46 -6.64 8.86 -10.73
CA ASN A 46 -7.13 10.00 -9.95
C ASN A 46 -6.00 10.94 -9.51
N TYR A 47 -4.87 10.38 -9.07
CA TYR A 47 -3.68 11.15 -8.71
C TYR A 47 -3.10 11.93 -9.90
N GLN A 48 -3.04 11.32 -11.09
CA GLN A 48 -2.59 11.98 -12.31
C GLN A 48 -3.53 13.10 -12.74
N ARG A 49 -4.85 12.89 -12.61
CA ARG A 49 -5.86 13.89 -12.95
C ARG A 49 -5.84 15.08 -11.98
N ASP A 50 -5.71 14.80 -10.69
CA ASP A 50 -5.76 15.81 -9.63
C ASP A 50 -4.83 15.41 -8.48
N ASN A 51 -3.67 16.06 -8.40
CA ASN A 51 -2.62 15.77 -7.42
C ASN A 51 -2.87 16.52 -6.10
N ASP A 52 -4.06 16.33 -5.54
CA ASP A 52 -4.42 16.89 -4.24
C ASP A 52 -4.04 15.96 -3.07
N SER A 53 -4.14 16.48 -1.84
CA SER A 53 -3.77 15.73 -0.64
C SER A 53 -4.53 14.40 -0.50
N TYR A 54 -5.82 14.39 -0.84
CA TYR A 54 -6.63 13.18 -0.72
C TYR A 54 -6.21 12.12 -1.74
N ASN A 55 -6.09 12.47 -3.01
CA ASN A 55 -5.71 11.54 -4.06
C ASN A 55 -4.26 11.05 -3.87
N THR A 56 -3.38 11.90 -3.33
CA THR A 56 -2.01 11.51 -2.93
C THR A 56 -2.01 10.40 -1.89
N LEU A 57 -2.76 10.58 -0.80
CA LEU A 57 -2.80 9.60 0.29
C LEU A 57 -3.63 8.36 -0.07
N ARG A 58 -4.67 8.50 -0.89
CA ARG A 58 -5.40 7.36 -1.46
C ARG A 58 -4.50 6.50 -2.34
N LEU A 59 -3.63 7.12 -3.15
CA LEU A 59 -2.63 6.39 -3.93
C LEU A 59 -1.61 5.68 -3.02
N ALA A 60 -1.11 6.34 -1.98
CA ALA A 60 -0.19 5.72 -1.02
C ALA A 60 -0.83 4.49 -0.35
N ALA A 61 -2.06 4.61 0.15
CA ALA A 61 -2.80 3.50 0.75
C ALA A 61 -3.02 2.34 -0.25
N ALA A 62 -3.33 2.64 -1.51
CA ALA A 62 -3.46 1.61 -2.54
C ALA A 62 -2.12 0.95 -2.87
N LEU A 63 -1.04 1.70 -3.04
CA LEU A 63 0.30 1.15 -3.30
C LEU A 63 0.77 0.23 -2.16
N MET A 64 0.47 0.62 -0.93
CA MET A 64 0.63 -0.23 0.24
C MET A 64 -0.21 -1.49 0.06
N GLN A 65 -1.54 -1.41 0.10
CA GLN A 65 -2.39 -2.59 0.30
C GLN A 65 -2.45 -3.59 -0.85
N THR A 66 -2.11 -3.16 -2.06
CA THR A 66 -2.40 -3.96 -3.25
C THR A 66 -1.22 -4.85 -3.66
N SER A 67 -0.10 -4.84 -2.93
CA SER A 67 1.11 -5.51 -3.43
C SER A 67 1.97 -6.19 -2.37
N THR A 68 2.50 -7.35 -2.76
CA THR A 68 3.74 -7.95 -2.20
C THR A 68 4.98 -7.39 -2.91
N ASN A 69 4.81 -6.40 -3.79
CA ASN A 69 5.86 -5.82 -4.61
C ASN A 69 6.59 -4.73 -3.84
N THR A 70 7.87 -4.96 -3.59
CA THR A 70 8.76 -4.02 -2.88
C THR A 70 8.84 -2.66 -3.57
N ALA A 71 8.73 -2.58 -4.90
CA ALA A 71 8.75 -1.32 -5.63
C ALA A 71 7.54 -0.43 -5.33
N ASN A 72 6.35 -1.02 -5.18
CA ASN A 72 5.14 -0.28 -4.82
C ASN A 72 5.20 0.21 -3.36
N LEU A 73 5.74 -0.59 -2.45
CA LEU A 73 5.98 -0.17 -1.06
C LEU A 73 6.97 0.99 -1.00
N GLN A 74 8.06 0.94 -1.77
CA GLN A 74 9.03 2.03 -1.86
C GLN A 74 8.40 3.30 -2.45
N GLN A 75 7.53 3.16 -3.45
CA GLN A 75 6.81 4.30 -4.02
C GLN A 75 5.86 4.93 -3.00
N ALA A 76 5.12 4.12 -2.23
CA ALA A 76 4.25 4.62 -1.17
C ALA A 76 5.04 5.39 -0.12
N GLU A 77 6.19 4.84 0.31
CA GLU A 77 7.11 5.48 1.25
C GLU A 77 7.54 6.88 0.78
N ASN A 78 8.00 6.96 -0.47
CA ASN A 78 8.48 8.21 -1.06
C ASN A 78 7.36 9.26 -1.12
N ILE A 79 6.15 8.84 -1.48
CA ILE A 79 4.96 9.70 -1.50
C ILE A 79 4.68 10.24 -0.09
N LEU A 80 4.62 9.36 0.91
CA LEU A 80 4.28 9.72 2.28
C LEU A 80 5.33 10.64 2.92
N HIS A 81 6.62 10.33 2.78
CA HIS A 81 7.69 11.20 3.27
C HIS A 81 7.70 12.56 2.58
N SER A 82 7.48 12.60 1.27
CA SER A 82 7.36 13.86 0.52
C SER A 82 6.16 14.68 1.02
N TYR A 83 5.02 14.03 1.26
CA TYR A 83 3.83 14.67 1.79
C TYR A 83 4.07 15.28 3.18
N VAL A 84 4.59 14.49 4.12
CA VAL A 84 4.89 14.95 5.50
C VAL A 84 5.93 16.09 5.48
N ARG A 85 6.97 16.00 4.65
CA ARG A 85 7.97 17.07 4.50
C ARG A 85 7.33 18.36 3.97
N LYS A 86 6.42 18.27 3.01
CA LYS A 86 5.70 19.42 2.46
C LYS A 86 4.73 20.03 3.48
N ALA A 87 4.04 19.21 4.26
CA ALA A 87 3.17 19.67 5.35
C ALA A 87 3.98 20.48 6.38
N LYS A 88 5.09 19.93 6.87
CA LYS A 88 5.99 20.60 7.83
C LYS A 88 6.62 21.90 7.35
N ARG A 89 6.78 22.09 6.03
CA ARG A 89 7.31 23.34 5.45
C ARG A 89 6.26 24.44 5.33
N LYS A 90 4.97 24.11 5.39
CA LYS A 90 3.87 25.07 5.36
C LYS A 90 3.46 25.43 6.79
N THR A 91 4.35 26.13 7.49
CA THR A 91 4.13 26.66 8.84
C THR A 91 3.74 28.16 8.80
N GLY A 92 3.03 28.64 9.83
CA GLY A 92 2.58 30.04 9.94
C GLY A 92 1.18 30.30 9.36
N LEU A 93 0.89 31.52 8.90
CA LEU A 93 -0.44 31.91 8.39
C LEU A 93 -0.92 31.05 7.19
N SER A 94 0.03 30.47 6.45
CA SER A 94 -0.21 29.53 5.34
C SER A 94 -0.66 28.13 5.80
N ALA A 95 -0.43 27.78 7.06
CA ALA A 95 -0.87 26.52 7.68
C ALA A 95 -2.38 26.48 7.93
N LEU A 96 -2.98 27.65 8.23
CA LEU A 96 -4.40 27.80 8.57
C LEU A 96 -5.32 27.62 7.35
N THR A 97 -4.81 27.90 6.15
CA THR A 97 -5.56 27.81 4.88
C THR A 97 -5.13 26.62 4.01
N SER A 98 -4.06 25.92 4.38
CA SER A 98 -3.50 24.82 3.59
C SER A 98 -4.17 23.49 3.90
N SER A 99 -4.76 22.87 2.86
CA SER A 99 -5.30 21.50 2.89
C SER A 99 -4.28 20.42 3.25
N TYR A 100 -2.98 20.73 3.24
CA TYR A 100 -1.92 19.76 3.55
C TYR A 100 -1.89 19.35 5.03
N ASN A 101 -2.26 20.24 5.95
CA ASN A 101 -2.23 19.93 7.38
C ASN A 101 -3.39 19.03 7.81
N ARG A 102 -4.51 19.05 7.08
CA ARG A 102 -5.69 18.24 7.41
C ARG A 102 -5.41 16.73 7.40
N TYR A 103 -4.44 16.26 6.64
CA TYR A 103 -4.19 14.82 6.51
C TYR A 103 -2.81 14.38 7.03
N GLU A 104 -2.09 15.26 7.71
CA GLU A 104 -0.79 14.89 8.31
C GLU A 104 -0.90 13.70 9.29
N PRO A 105 -1.91 13.64 10.19
CA PRO A 105 -2.07 12.49 11.08
C PRO A 105 -2.24 11.17 10.32
N VAL A 106 -3.04 11.16 9.25
CA VAL A 106 -3.24 9.99 8.41
C VAL A 106 -1.97 9.60 7.66
N ALA A 107 -1.22 10.57 7.13
CA ALA A 107 0.05 10.29 6.46
C ALA A 107 1.06 9.64 7.43
N GLN A 108 1.12 10.10 8.68
CA GLN A 108 1.98 9.53 9.71
C GLN A 108 1.51 8.12 10.13
N PHE A 109 0.20 7.92 10.26
CA PHE A 109 -0.38 6.59 10.50
C PHE A 109 -0.02 5.60 9.39
N LEU A 110 -0.16 6.00 8.12
CA LEU A 110 0.20 5.18 6.97
C LEU A 110 1.71 4.86 6.93
N LEU A 111 2.59 5.80 7.31
CA LEU A 111 4.03 5.52 7.43
C LEU A 111 4.32 4.44 8.48
N ASN A 112 3.71 4.53 9.66
CA ASN A 112 3.89 3.54 10.70
C ASN A 112 3.39 2.16 10.26
N HIS A 113 2.27 2.12 9.54
CA HIS A 113 1.71 0.87 9.01
C HIS A 113 2.53 0.28 7.85
N LEU A 114 3.15 1.13 7.03
CA LEU A 114 4.02 0.71 5.93
C LEU A 114 5.22 -0.10 6.44
N GLU A 115 5.83 0.29 7.55
CA GLU A 115 6.98 -0.43 8.12
C GLU A 115 6.60 -1.85 8.56
N GLN A 116 5.43 -2.01 9.20
CA GLN A 116 4.88 -3.32 9.54
C GLN A 116 4.65 -4.17 8.28
N ARG A 117 4.14 -3.55 7.23
CA ARG A 117 3.83 -4.22 5.97
C ARG A 117 5.07 -4.68 5.21
N LYS A 118 6.13 -3.87 5.19
CA LYS A 118 7.44 -4.25 4.64
C LYS A 118 8.00 -5.47 5.36
N LYS A 119 7.91 -5.51 6.70
CA LYS A 119 8.32 -6.65 7.51
C LYS A 119 7.57 -7.93 7.12
N ILE A 120 6.24 -7.86 7.01
CA ILE A 120 5.40 -9.00 6.60
C ILE A 120 5.76 -9.49 5.18
N VAL A 121 6.01 -8.59 4.24
CA VAL A 121 6.41 -8.97 2.88
C VAL A 121 7.78 -9.65 2.87
N ALA A 122 8.74 -9.15 3.64
CA ALA A 122 10.06 -9.76 3.77
C ALA A 122 9.99 -11.17 4.41
N GLU A 123 9.19 -11.33 5.48
CA GLU A 123 8.95 -12.61 6.14
C GLU A 123 8.30 -13.62 5.18
N ASN A 124 7.28 -13.20 4.44
CA ASN A 124 6.62 -14.04 3.42
C ASN A 124 7.59 -14.48 2.32
N LEU A 125 8.48 -13.59 1.86
CA LEU A 125 9.50 -13.95 0.87
C LEU A 125 10.46 -15.00 1.43
N SER A 126 10.93 -14.83 2.67
CA SER A 126 11.79 -15.80 3.34
C SER A 126 11.10 -17.15 3.52
N LEU A 127 9.82 -17.18 3.88
CA LEU A 127 9.04 -18.41 4.01
C LEU A 127 8.92 -19.14 2.67
N LYS A 128 8.64 -18.43 1.57
CA LYS A 128 8.58 -19.03 0.23
C LYS A 128 9.90 -19.69 -0.16
N GLN A 129 11.03 -19.01 0.08
CA GLN A 129 12.36 -19.56 -0.19
C GLN A 129 12.65 -20.82 0.64
N LYS A 130 12.25 -20.85 1.91
CA LYS A 130 12.39 -22.03 2.77
C LYS A 130 11.54 -23.21 2.27
N ILE A 131 10.31 -22.95 1.85
CA ILE A 131 9.43 -23.98 1.27
C ILE A 131 10.04 -24.56 0.00
N GLU A 132 10.54 -23.71 -0.90
CA GLU A 132 11.22 -24.17 -2.12
C GLU A 132 12.45 -25.03 -1.81
N GLN A 133 13.26 -24.66 -0.82
CA GLN A 133 14.40 -25.46 -0.37
C GLN A 133 13.97 -26.83 0.18
N LEU A 134 12.90 -26.87 0.99
CA LEU A 134 12.37 -28.12 1.52
C LEU A 134 11.84 -29.03 0.41
N MET A 135 11.12 -28.49 -0.58
CA MET A 135 10.66 -29.26 -1.75
C MET A 135 11.83 -29.82 -2.55
N LEU A 136 12.92 -29.05 -2.72
CA LEU A 136 14.13 -29.55 -3.39
C LEU A 136 14.80 -30.69 -2.61
N ILE A 137 14.85 -30.61 -1.28
CA ILE A 137 15.37 -31.68 -0.44
C ILE A 137 14.48 -32.92 -0.54
N GLU A 138 13.16 -32.76 -0.42
CA GLU A 138 12.18 -33.85 -0.56
C GLU A 138 12.31 -34.57 -1.90
N ASN A 139 12.42 -33.82 -3.00
CA ASN A 139 12.64 -34.38 -4.34
C ASN A 139 13.95 -35.17 -4.44
N LYS A 140 15.03 -34.69 -3.81
CA LYS A 140 16.32 -35.40 -3.77
C LYS A 140 16.28 -36.67 -2.92
N LEU A 141 15.50 -36.68 -1.84
CA LEU A 141 15.31 -37.85 -0.98
C LEU A 141 14.37 -38.88 -1.61
N SER A 142 13.40 -38.42 -2.40
CA SER A 142 12.40 -39.27 -3.06
C SER A 142 12.89 -39.91 -4.36
N GLN A 143 14.02 -39.46 -4.91
CA GLN A 143 14.74 -40.15 -5.98
C GLN A 143 15.77 -41.10 -5.35
N PRO A 144 15.52 -42.42 -5.29
CA PRO A 144 16.55 -43.35 -4.86
C PRO A 144 17.71 -43.21 -5.83
N GLN A 145 18.90 -42.87 -5.32
CA GLN A 145 20.13 -42.99 -6.09
C GLN A 145 20.17 -44.43 -6.60
N ALA A 146 20.04 -44.61 -7.92
CA ALA A 146 20.27 -45.89 -8.55
C ALA A 146 21.75 -46.21 -8.34
N THR A 147 22.03 -46.91 -7.23
CA THR A 147 23.32 -47.54 -6.99
C THR A 147 23.48 -48.62 -8.05
N THR A 148 24.10 -48.25 -9.16
CA THR A 148 24.71 -49.22 -10.07
C THR A 148 25.91 -49.81 -9.33
N PHE A 149 25.67 -50.88 -8.57
CA PHE A 149 26.74 -51.79 -8.16
C PHE A 149 27.19 -52.53 -9.43
N ARG A 150 28.45 -52.31 -9.82
CA ARG A 150 29.18 -53.16 -10.77
C ARG A 150 30.07 -54.11 -9.98
#